data_AF-A0A938V9K7-F1
#
_entry.id   AF-A0A938V9K7-F1
#
_cell.length_a   1.000
_cell.length_b   1.000
_cell.length_c   1.000
_cell.angle_alpha   90.00
_cell.angle_beta   90.00
_cell.angle_gamma   90.00
#
_symmetry.space_group_name_H-M   'P 1'
#
loop_
_entity.id
_entity.type
_entity.pdbx_description
1 polymer ?
#
loop_
_entity_poly.entity_id
_entity_poly.type
_entity_poly.pdbx_seq_one_letter_code
_entity_poly.pdbx_strand_id
1 'polypeptide(L)'
;RLSTEDEIAFVIAHEIAHVELKHCIKAIQYTAKARQIDPRLGDVVQIGYSIYRRAFSKQQEREADELGVRLMMKAGYKKSGAVSFYRTLEKYEPKYSDPTLQTYNDFISSHPTAKERRERIEKMK
;
A
#
# COMPACT_ATOMS: atom_id res chain seq x y z
N ARG A 1 9.34 -10.64 9.96
CA ARG A 1 9.20 -9.74 11.15
C ARG A 1 9.83 -8.41 10.77
N LEU A 2 9.11 -7.29 10.89
CA LEU A 2 9.71 -5.97 10.71
C LEU A 2 10.72 -5.76 11.84
N SER A 3 11.96 -5.51 11.46
CA SER A 3 13.11 -5.67 12.37
C SER A 3 13.59 -4.34 12.93
N THR A 4 13.16 -3.22 12.35
CA THR A 4 13.58 -1.87 12.74
C THR A 4 12.40 -0.90 12.77
N GLU A 5 12.51 0.13 13.61
CA GLU A 5 11.52 1.21 13.68
C GLU A 5 11.37 1.93 12.33
N ASP A 6 12.46 2.12 11.59
CA ASP A 6 12.45 2.72 10.25
C ASP A 6 11.58 1.93 9.25
N GLU A 7 11.54 0.59 9.34
CA GLU A 7 10.68 -0.24 8.49
C GLU A 7 9.19 -0.03 8.80
N ILE A 8 8.85 0.04 10.08
CA ILE A 8 7.47 0.28 10.54
C ILE A 8 7.05 1.69 10.15
N ALA A 9 7.93 2.67 10.34
CA ALA A 9 7.70 4.06 9.95
C ALA A 9 7.43 4.19 8.44
N PHE A 10 8.15 3.44 7.61
CA PHE A 10 7.90 3.41 6.18
C PHE A 10 6.50 2.88 5.84
N VAL A 11 6.08 1.76 6.44
CA VAL A 11 4.74 1.19 6.20
C VAL A 11 3.66 2.18 6.60
N ILE A 12 3.77 2.80 7.77
CA ILE A 12 2.80 3.82 8.22
C ILE A 12 2.78 5.02 7.26
N ALA A 13 3.95 5.52 6.87
CA ALA A 13 4.06 6.63 5.94
C ALA A 13 3.49 6.31 4.54
N HIS A 14 3.63 5.06 4.09
CA HIS A 14 3.03 4.56 2.86
C HIS A 14 1.50 4.56 2.93
N GLU A 15 0.90 4.08 4.01
CA GLU A 15 -0.56 4.10 4.18
C GLU A 15 -1.10 5.54 4.29
N ILE A 16 -0.39 6.44 4.98
CA ILE A 16 -0.73 7.87 4.99
C ILE A 16 -0.67 8.44 3.56
N ALA A 17 0.34 8.07 2.78
CA ALA A 17 0.47 8.54 1.40
C ALA A 17 -0.72 8.12 0.52
N HIS A 18 -1.28 6.92 0.70
CA HIS A 18 -2.50 6.51 -0.01
C HIS A 18 -3.70 7.41 0.32
N VAL A 19 -3.82 7.85 1.57
CA VAL A 19 -4.88 8.77 2.01
C VAL A 19 -4.66 10.17 1.44
N GLU A 20 -3.46 10.72 1.57
CA GLU A 20 -3.08 12.06 1.09
C GLU A 20 -3.25 12.18 -0.44
N LEU A 21 -2.83 11.15 -1.18
CA LEU A 21 -2.97 11.09 -2.64
C LEU A 21 -4.36 10.66 -3.10
N LYS A 22 -5.30 10.50 -2.16
CA LYS A 22 -6.70 10.20 -2.46
C LYS A 22 -6.86 8.91 -3.29
N HIS A 23 -5.97 7.94 -3.12
CA HIS A 23 -6.03 6.69 -3.88
C HIS A 23 -7.32 5.91 -3.59
N CYS A 24 -7.87 6.07 -2.39
CA CYS A 24 -9.15 5.51 -1.96
C CYS A 24 -10.37 6.24 -2.59
N ILE A 25 -10.20 7.45 -3.15
CA ILE A 25 -11.33 8.23 -3.67
C ILE A 25 -11.96 7.59 -4.89
N LYS A 26 -11.21 6.92 -5.76
CA LYS A 26 -11.82 6.19 -6.88
C LYS A 26 -12.82 5.14 -6.38
N ALA A 27 -12.50 4.46 -5.28
CA ALA A 27 -13.41 3.48 -4.69
C ALA A 27 -14.71 4.12 -4.21
N ILE A 28 -14.58 5.27 -3.53
CA ILE A 28 -15.71 6.11 -3.05
C ILE A 28 -16.52 6.67 -4.23
N GLN A 29 -15.87 7.10 -5.31
CA GLN A 29 -16.52 7.62 -6.51
C GLN A 29 -17.32 6.56 -7.25
N TYR A 30 -16.76 5.35 -7.43
CA TYR A 30 -17.47 4.25 -8.07
C TYR A 30 -18.72 3.85 -7.28
N THR A 31 -18.62 3.79 -5.94
CA THR A 31 -19.76 3.48 -5.08
C THR A 31 -20.77 4.62 -5.00
N ALA A 32 -20.33 5.88 -4.98
CA ALA A 32 -21.22 7.03 -5.07
C ALA A 32 -22.00 7.06 -6.41
N LYS A 33 -21.35 6.72 -7.52
CA LYS A 33 -22.02 6.55 -8.82
C LYS A 33 -22.99 5.36 -8.81
N ALA A 34 -22.62 4.23 -8.21
CA ALA A 34 -23.52 3.08 -8.07
C ALA A 34 -24.78 3.43 -7.24
N ARG A 35 -24.62 4.24 -6.19
CA ARG A 35 -25.74 4.77 -5.38
C ARG A 35 -26.69 5.67 -6.17
N GLN A 36 -26.19 6.40 -7.18
CA GLN A 36 -27.04 7.20 -8.07
C GLN A 36 -27.91 6.33 -8.99
N ILE A 37 -27.48 5.10 -9.26
CA ILE A 37 -28.22 4.13 -10.08
C ILE A 37 -29.25 3.39 -9.19
N ASP A 38 -28.81 2.89 -8.04
CA ASP A 38 -29.68 2.27 -7.04
C ASP A 38 -29.18 2.64 -5.62
N PRO A 39 -30.01 3.31 -4.79
CA PRO A 39 -29.66 3.70 -3.43
C PRO A 39 -29.17 2.56 -2.53
N ARG A 40 -29.56 1.31 -2.81
CA ARG A 40 -29.16 0.12 -2.05
C ARG A 40 -27.74 -0.37 -2.38
N LEU A 41 -27.16 0.07 -3.51
CA LEU A 41 -25.81 -0.31 -3.94
C LEU A 41 -24.69 0.55 -3.30
N GLY A 42 -25.06 1.50 -2.43
CA GLY A 42 -24.16 2.49 -1.85
C GLY A 42 -23.96 2.35 -0.33
N ASP A 43 -23.93 1.13 0.22
CA ASP A 43 -23.76 0.91 1.66
C ASP A 43 -22.35 1.30 2.15
N VAL A 44 -22.27 2.07 3.25
CA VAL A 44 -21.03 2.53 3.87
C VAL A 44 -20.13 1.36 4.29
N VAL A 45 -20.72 0.25 4.73
CA VAL A 45 -19.98 -0.97 5.08
C VAL A 45 -19.31 -1.57 3.84
N GLN A 46 -20.03 -1.60 2.72
CA GLN A 46 -19.52 -2.11 1.44
C GLN A 46 -18.44 -1.18 0.85
N ILE A 47 -18.57 0.13 1.03
CA ILE A 47 -17.54 1.12 0.67
C ILE A 47 -16.26 0.86 1.44
N GLY A 48 -16.33 0.79 2.77
CA GLY A 48 -15.17 0.53 3.63
C GLY A 48 -14.50 -0.80 3.32
N TYR A 49 -15.29 -1.86 3.12
CA TYR A 49 -14.80 -3.18 2.72
C TYR A 49 -14.13 -3.18 1.34
N SER A 50 -14.69 -2.42 0.38
CA SER A 50 -14.11 -2.31 -0.96
C SER A 50 -12.82 -1.51 -1.01
N ILE A 51 -12.62 -0.56 -0.09
CA ILE A 51 -11.37 0.19 0.07
C ILE A 51 -10.31 -0.73 0.68
N TYR A 52 -10.67 -1.46 1.74
CA TYR A 52 -9.77 -2.40 2.42
C TYR A 52 -9.28 -3.53 1.50
N ARG A 53 -10.13 -4.05 0.62
CA ARG A 53 -9.79 -5.16 -0.29
C ARG A 53 -9.24 -4.74 -1.65
N ARG A 54 -9.15 -3.45 -1.95
CA ARG A 54 -8.78 -3.02 -3.31
C ARG A 54 -7.28 -3.07 -3.49
N ALA A 55 -6.88 -3.76 -4.55
CA ALA A 55 -5.56 -3.57 -5.14
C ALA A 55 -5.48 -2.15 -5.72
N PHE A 56 -4.54 -1.35 -5.24
CA PHE A 56 -4.20 -0.09 -5.88
C PHE A 56 -3.49 -0.38 -7.21
N SER A 57 -3.63 0.54 -8.18
CA SER A 57 -2.90 0.40 -9.44
C SER A 57 -1.39 0.53 -9.22
N LYS A 58 -0.57 -0.06 -10.10
CA LYS A 58 0.90 0.08 -10.04
C LYS A 58 1.37 1.53 -9.94
N GLN A 59 0.65 2.46 -10.58
CA GLN A 59 0.96 3.88 -10.52
C GLN A 59 0.67 4.48 -9.14
N GLN A 60 -0.44 4.11 -8.50
CA GLN A 60 -0.80 4.57 -7.15
C GLN A 60 0.20 4.06 -6.11
N GLU A 61 0.62 2.80 -6.23
CA GLU A 61 1.67 2.23 -5.39
C GLU A 61 2.99 2.99 -5.51
N ARG A 62 3.35 3.31 -6.75
CA ARG A 62 4.53 4.11 -7.05
C ARG A 62 4.45 5.52 -6.45
N GLU A 63 3.30 6.17 -6.50
CA GLU A 63 3.11 7.50 -5.92
C GLU A 63 3.15 7.44 -4.39
N ALA A 64 2.53 6.41 -3.80
CA ALA A 64 2.53 6.18 -2.36
C ALA A 64 3.91 5.81 -1.80
N ASP A 65 4.71 5.02 -2.53
CA ASP A 65 6.11 4.76 -2.20
C ASP A 65 6.92 6.05 -2.11
N GLU A 66 6.82 6.87 -3.14
CA GLU A 66 7.62 8.09 -3.20
C GLU A 66 7.23 9.08 -2.11
N LEU A 67 5.93 9.29 -1.91
CA LEU A 67 5.46 10.17 -0.86
C LEU A 67 5.75 9.58 0.53
N GLY A 68 5.57 8.28 0.73
CA GLY A 68 5.88 7.58 1.97
C GLY A 68 7.35 7.73 2.36
N VAL A 69 8.29 7.54 1.42
CA VAL A 69 9.72 7.79 1.65
C VAL A 69 9.97 9.26 2.04
N ARG A 70 9.34 10.22 1.35
CA ARG A 70 9.48 11.64 1.70
C ARG A 70 8.92 11.95 3.09
N LEU A 71 7.78 11.37 3.45
CA LEU A 71 7.13 11.56 4.75
C LEU A 71 7.95 10.97 5.88
N MET A 72 8.44 9.73 5.74
CA MET A 72 9.28 9.11 6.76
C MET A 72 10.58 9.90 6.97
N MET A 73 11.21 10.40 5.89
CA MET A 73 12.42 11.22 5.97
C MET A 73 12.15 12.55 6.67
N LYS A 74 11.01 13.19 6.37
CA LYS A 74 10.58 14.41 7.08
C LYS A 74 10.31 14.17 8.57
N ALA A 75 9.88 12.97 8.94
CA ALA A 75 9.67 12.56 10.32
C ALA A 75 10.97 12.13 11.04
N GLY A 76 12.14 12.20 10.38
CA GLY A 76 13.44 11.86 10.96
C GLY A 76 13.88 10.41 10.78
N TYR A 77 13.07 9.58 10.11
CA TYR A 77 13.40 8.19 9.80
C TYR A 77 14.25 8.06 8.54
N LYS A 78 14.97 6.95 8.41
CA LYS A 78 15.94 6.75 7.31
C LYS A 78 15.29 6.06 6.12
N LYS A 79 15.58 6.55 4.90
CA LYS A 79 15.21 5.88 3.63
C LYS A 79 15.62 4.40 3.58
N SER A 80 16.72 4.04 4.27
CA SER A 80 17.17 2.64 4.38
C SER A 80 16.13 1.72 5.01
N GLY A 81 15.22 2.23 5.85
CA GLY A 81 14.09 1.46 6.38
C GLY A 81 13.14 0.98 5.30
N ALA A 82 12.79 1.85 4.35
CA ALA A 82 11.98 1.49 3.20
C ALA A 82 12.65 0.41 2.34
N VAL A 83 13.96 0.56 2.08
CA VAL A 83 14.74 -0.45 1.35
C VAL A 83 14.79 -1.79 2.11
N SER A 84 14.98 -1.74 3.44
CA SER A 84 15.00 -2.93 4.30
C SER A 84 13.65 -3.63 4.34
N PHE A 85 12.57 -2.86 4.38
CA PHE A 85 11.20 -3.37 4.29
C PHE A 85 11.01 -4.16 2.99
N TYR A 86 11.35 -3.59 1.84
CA TYR A 86 11.20 -4.31 0.57
C TYR A 86 12.13 -5.51 0.44
N ARG A 87 13.36 -5.47 0.96
CA ARG A 87 14.24 -6.66 1.02
C ARG A 87 13.65 -7.75 1.89
N THR A 88 12.95 -7.38 2.96
CA THR A 88 12.21 -8.32 3.80
C THR A 88 11.04 -8.90 3.02
N LEU A 89 10.27 -8.05 2.32
CA LEU A 89 9.14 -8.43 1.48
C LEU A 89 9.54 -9.39 0.36
N GLU A 90 10.65 -9.13 -0.34
CA GLU A 90 11.23 -9.99 -1.38
C GLU A 90 11.54 -11.42 -0.89
N LYS A 91 11.87 -11.61 0.40
CA LYS A 91 12.13 -12.95 0.97
C LYS A 91 10.85 -13.76 1.12
N TYR A 92 9.71 -13.11 1.24
CA TYR A 92 8.41 -13.77 1.39
C TYR A 92 7.63 -13.84 0.07
N GLU A 93 7.98 -13.00 -0.92
CA GLU A 93 7.49 -13.06 -2.30
C GLU A 93 7.65 -14.40 -3.07
N PRO A 94 8.64 -15.31 -2.81
CA PRO A 94 8.91 -16.42 -3.73
C PRO A 94 7.90 -17.58 -3.75
N LYS A 95 7.00 -17.72 -2.76
CA LYS A 95 6.09 -18.88 -2.68
C LYS A 95 4.83 -18.57 -1.86
N TYR A 96 3.79 -18.03 -2.50
CA TYR A 96 2.48 -17.94 -1.85
C TYR A 96 1.65 -19.20 -2.11
N SER A 97 1.88 -20.19 -1.26
CA SER A 97 0.99 -21.33 -1.00
C SER A 97 0.92 -21.65 0.50
N ASP A 98 1.05 -20.63 1.36
CA ASP A 98 0.81 -20.75 2.81
C ASP A 98 -0.49 -20.00 3.19
N PRO A 99 -1.58 -20.75 3.51
CA PRO A 99 -2.87 -20.16 3.92
C PRO A 99 -2.82 -19.39 5.24
N THR A 100 -1.80 -19.59 6.08
CA THR A 100 -1.70 -18.92 7.39
C THR A 100 -1.28 -17.45 7.28
N LEU A 101 -0.77 -17.04 6.12
CA LEU A 101 -0.36 -15.67 5.83
C LEU A 101 -1.36 -14.91 4.95
N GLN A 102 -2.62 -15.34 4.90
CA GLN A 102 -3.66 -14.81 3.99
C GLN A 102 -3.73 -13.27 3.93
N THR A 103 -3.69 -12.56 5.07
CA THR A 103 -3.71 -11.08 5.11
C THR A 103 -2.47 -10.46 4.44
N TYR A 104 -1.31 -11.08 4.64
CA TYR A 104 -0.06 -10.66 4.03
C TYR A 104 -0.01 -11.01 2.54
N ASN A 105 -0.57 -12.16 2.17
CA ASN A 105 -0.73 -12.60 0.79
C ASN A 105 -1.65 -11.65 0.00
N ASP A 106 -2.77 -11.23 0.59
CA ASP A 106 -3.71 -10.30 -0.02
C ASP A 106 -3.08 -8.91 -0.22
N PHE A 107 -2.27 -8.46 0.76
CA PHE A 107 -1.49 -7.22 0.69
C PHE A 107 -0.32 -7.27 -0.31
N ILE A 108 0.22 -8.44 -0.67
CA ILE A 108 1.38 -8.51 -1.58
C ILE A 108 0.97 -8.85 -3.01
N SER A 109 -0.06 -9.69 -3.17
CA SER A 109 -0.59 -10.07 -4.48
C SER A 109 -1.23 -8.91 -5.25
N SER A 110 -1.57 -7.83 -4.54
CA SER A 110 -2.19 -6.64 -5.10
C SER A 110 -1.20 -5.55 -5.53
N HIS A 111 0.10 -5.70 -5.25
CA HIS A 111 1.13 -4.68 -5.45
C HIS A 111 2.17 -5.08 -6.52
N PRO A 112 2.90 -4.13 -7.16
CA PRO A 112 4.08 -4.44 -7.96
C PRO A 112 5.10 -5.25 -7.15
N THR A 113 5.97 -5.99 -7.83
CA THR A 113 6.96 -6.84 -7.14
C THR A 113 7.80 -6.03 -6.18
N ALA A 114 8.14 -6.61 -5.02
CA ALA A 114 8.88 -5.91 -3.98
C ALA A 114 10.24 -5.41 -4.52
N LYS A 115 10.83 -6.19 -5.45
CA LYS A 115 12.05 -5.84 -6.16
C LYS A 115 11.94 -4.56 -6.99
N GLU A 116 10.88 -4.41 -7.80
CA GLU A 116 10.70 -3.21 -8.64
C GLU A 116 10.58 -1.96 -7.77
N ARG A 117 9.84 -2.05 -6.66
CA ARG A 117 9.62 -0.95 -5.71
C ARG A 117 10.90 -0.58 -4.98
N ARG A 118 11.67 -1.58 -4.51
CA ARG A 118 12.99 -1.37 -3.90
C ARG A 118 13.94 -0.60 -4.81
N GLU A 119 14.12 -1.07 -6.04
CA GLU A 119 15.06 -0.48 -7.00
C GLU A 119 14.71 0.98 -7.31
N ARG A 120 13.41 1.32 -7.30
CA ARG A 120 12.96 2.70 -7.48
C ARG A 120 13.28 3.58 -6.28
N ILE A 121 13.05 3.09 -5.06
CA ILE A 121 13.39 3.83 -3.83
C ILE A 121 14.90 4.04 -3.68
N GLU A 122 15.70 3.04 -4.07
CA GLU A 122 17.16 3.17 -4.09
C GLU A 122 17.61 4.35 -4.98
N LYS A 123 16.92 4.58 -6.11
CA LYS A 123 17.17 5.70 -7.05
C LYS A 123 16.60 7.05 -6.61
N MET A 124 15.75 7.11 -5.59
CA MET A 124 15.22 8.37 -5.07
C MET A 124 16.35 9.18 -4.41
N LYS A 125 16.40 10.48 -4.73
CA LYS A 125 17.31 11.44 -4.10
C LYS A 125 16.76 11.94 -2.77
#